data_AF-A0A1C5MTI5-F1
#
_entry.id   AF-A0A1C5MTI5-F1
#
_cell.length_a   1.000
_cell.length_b   1.000
_cell.length_c   1.000
_cell.angle_alpha   90.00
_cell.angle_beta   90.00
_cell.angle_gamma   90.00
#
_symmetry.space_group_name_H-M   'P 1'
#
loop_
_entity.id
_entity.type
_entity.pdbx_description
1 polymer ?
#
loop_
_entity_poly.entity_id
_entity_poly.type
_entity_poly.pdbx_seq_one_letter_code
_entity_poly.pdbx_strand_id
1 'polypeptide(L)' 'MMKVYICPKCGWIRTVSRRNEVECFKCGNEKMVLAKIPYEKYGKMSEKERKDYSESWLYIHRNSI' A
#
# COMPACT_ATOMS: atom_id res chain seq x y z
N MET A 1 -2.40 4.08 16.09
CA MET A 1 -2.66 2.80 15.41
C MET A 1 -1.91 2.80 14.09
N MET A 2 -1.21 1.72 13.73
CA MET A 2 -0.49 1.63 12.46
C MET A 2 -1.47 1.47 11.30
N LYS A 3 -1.24 2.18 10.20
CA LYS A 3 -2.01 2.14 8.96
C LYS A 3 -1.14 1.64 7.83
N VAL A 4 -1.73 0.89 6.90
CA VAL A 4 -1.05 0.36 5.71
C VAL A 4 -1.42 1.25 4.52
N TYR A 5 -0.42 1.75 3.80
CA TYR A 5 -0.60 2.55 2.59
C TYR A 5 0.01 1.83 1.40
N ILE A 6 -0.63 1.92 0.24
CA ILE A 6 -0.17 1.36 -1.03
C ILE A 6 0.02 2.48 -2.06
N CYS A 7 1.11 2.41 -2.80
CA CYS A 7 1.41 3.35 -3.87
C CYS A 7 0.55 3.01 -5.10
N PRO A 8 -0.27 3.95 -5.61
CA PRO A 8 -1.11 3.69 -6.77
C PRO A 8 -0.32 3.52 -8.07
N LYS A 9 0.92 4.05 -8.14
CA LYS A 9 1.75 3.96 -9.35
C LYS A 9 2.54 2.65 -9.46
N CYS A 10 3.06 2.14 -8.34
CA CYS A 10 4.02 1.03 -8.36
C CYS A 10 3.73 -0.09 -7.35
N GLY A 11 2.63 0.02 -6.59
CA GLY A 11 2.19 -0.99 -5.63
C GLY A 11 3.04 -1.10 -4.37
N TRP A 12 4.07 -0.27 -4.20
CA TRP A 12 4.89 -0.33 -2.99
C TRP A 12 4.06 -0.04 -1.74
N ILE A 13 4.26 -0.81 -0.68
CA ILE A 13 3.47 -0.73 0.55
C ILE A 13 4.32 -0.19 1.68
N ARG A 14 3.72 0.69 2.48
CA ARG A 14 4.31 1.26 3.69
C ARG A 14 3.37 1.15 4.87
N THR A 15 3.94 1.09 6.06
CA THR A 15 3.19 1.16 7.31
C THR A 15 3.56 2.46 8.04
N VAL A 16 2.57 3.24 8.46
CA VAL A 16 2.78 4.53 9.14
C VAL A 16 1.80 4.70 10.30
N SER A 17 2.20 5.39 11.36
CA SER A 17 1.38 5.58 12.57
C SER A 17 0.62 6.91 12.63
N ARG A 18 1.28 8.02 12.26
CA ARG A 18 0.81 9.39 12.54
C ARG A 18 0.60 10.27 11.31
N ARG A 19 1.16 9.92 10.14
CA ARG A 19 1.12 10.77 8.94
C ARG A 19 -0.14 10.50 8.11
N ASN A 20 -0.77 11.59 7.66
CA ASN A 20 -1.91 11.56 6.74
C ASN A 20 -1.46 11.62 5.27
N GLU A 21 -0.33 12.28 5.00
CA GLU A 21 0.28 12.34 3.68
C GLU A 21 1.50 11.44 3.65
N VAL A 22 1.49 10.47 2.74
CA VAL A 22 2.49 9.41 2.67
C VAL A 22 3.02 9.36 1.26
N GLU A 23 4.31 9.64 1.10
CA GLU A 23 5.02 9.51 -0.15
C GLU A 23 5.53 8.08 -0.38
N CYS A 24 5.56 7.66 -1.63
CA CYS A 24 6.21 6.43 -2.06
C CYS A 24 7.71 6.65 -2.31
N PHE A 25 8.55 6.14 -1.42
CA PHE A 25 10.01 6.20 -1.56
C PHE A 25 10.58 5.32 -2.68
N LYS A 26 9.78 4.43 -3.28
CA LYS A 26 10.21 3.60 -4.41
C LYS A 26 10.15 4.34 -5.74
N CYS A 27 9.16 5.22 -5.94
CA CYS A 27 8.94 5.89 -7.23
C CYS A 27 8.67 7.40 -7.11
N GLY A 28 8.87 8.00 -5.94
CA GLY A 28 8.66 9.43 -5.68
C GLY A 28 7.20 9.88 -5.75
N ASN A 29 6.23 8.96 -5.69
CA ASN A 29 4.83 9.36 -5.75
C ASN A 29 4.38 9.99 -4.43
N GLU A 30 4.06 11.28 -4.46
CA GLU A 30 3.76 12.10 -3.27
C GLU A 30 2.51 11.64 -2.49
N LYS A 31 1.55 11.01 -3.16
CA LYS A 31 0.25 10.61 -2.58
C LYS A 31 0.00 9.11 -2.65
N MET A 32 0.39 8.37 -1.62
CA MET A 32 -0.03 6.99 -1.42
C MET A 32 -1.46 6.91 -0.88
N VAL A 33 -2.12 5.78 -1.14
CA VAL A 33 -3.52 5.55 -0.78
C VAL A 33 -3.58 4.63 0.44
N LEU A 34 -4.53 4.89 1.35
CA LEU A 34 -4.79 3.99 2.48
C LEU A 34 -5.28 2.63 1.94
N ALA A 35 -4.52 1.57 2.22
CA ALA A 35 -4.88 0.23 1.81
C ALA A 35 -6.04 -0.29 2.67
N LYS A 36 -7.00 -0.99 2.06
CA LYS A 36 -8.13 -1.62 2.76
C LYS A 36 -7.68 -2.93 3.44
N ILE A 37 -6.63 -2.86 4.25
CA ILE A 37 -6.09 -3.99 5.03
C ILE A 37 -5.57 -3.49 6.38
N PRO A 38 -5.99 -4.10 7.51
CA PRO A 38 -5.43 -3.78 8.83
C PRO A 38 -3.95 -4.14 8.92
N TYR A 39 -3.20 -3.39 9.72
CA TYR A 39 -1.77 -3.63 9.92
C TYR A 39 -1.48 -5.03 10.47
N GLU A 40 -2.31 -5.53 11.39
CA GLU A 40 -2.16 -6.84 12.03
C GLU A 40 -2.25 -7.98 11.02
N LYS A 41 -3.12 -7.84 10.00
CA LYS A 41 -3.23 -8.80 8.91
C LYS A 41 -2.02 -8.70 7.99
N TYR A 42 -1.64 -7.49 7.58
CA TYR A 42 -0.47 -7.26 6.72
C TYR A 42 0.85 -7.76 7.35
N GLY A 43 0.99 -7.59 8.66
CA GLY A 43 2.16 -8.05 9.42
C GLY A 43 2.34 -9.57 9.42
N LYS A 44 1.25 -10.34 9.28
CA LYS A 44 1.26 -11.81 9.23
C LYS A 44 1.39 -12.39 7.82
N MET A 45 1.27 -11.56 6.79
CA MET A 45 1.40 -12.01 5.39
C MET A 45 2.87 -12.30 5.04
N SER A 46 3.06 -13.39 4.31
CA SER A 46 4.30 -13.74 3.62
C SER A 46 4.64 -12.73 2.51
N GLU A 47 5.88 -12.76 2.02
CA GLU A 47 6.28 -11.91 0.88
C GLU A 47 5.45 -12.18 -0.37
N LYS A 48 5.11 -13.46 -0.62
CA LYS A 48 4.25 -13.85 -1.74
C LYS A 48 2.86 -13.24 -1.60
N GLU A 49 2.21 -13.39 -0.45
CA GLU A 49 0.88 -12.81 -0.22
C GLU A 49 0.89 -11.28 -0.34
N ARG A 50 1.97 -10.62 0.11
CA ARG A 50 2.12 -9.16 -0.03
C ARG A 50 2.24 -8.75 -1.50
N LYS A 51 3.00 -9.51 -2.29
CA LYS A 51 3.14 -9.28 -3.73
C LYS A 51 1.80 -9.50 -4.45
N ASP A 52 1.14 -10.63 -4.18
CA ASP A 52 -0.17 -10.96 -4.77
C ASP A 52 -1.22 -9.88 -4.44
N TYR A 53 -1.23 -9.39 -3.18
CA TYR A 53 -2.10 -8.28 -2.77
C TYR A 53 -1.80 -6.99 -3.54
N SER A 54 -0.53 -6.60 -3.64
CA SER A 54 -0.12 -5.41 -4.39
C SER A 54 -0.53 -5.50 -5.86
N GLU A 55 -0.28 -6.62 -6.52
CA GLU A 55 -0.62 -6.84 -7.93
C GLU A 55 -2.14 -6.82 -8.16
N SER A 56 -2.90 -7.51 -7.30
CA SER A 56 -4.37 -7.50 -7.35
C SER A 56 -4.94 -6.10 -7.13
N TRP A 57 -4.38 -5.36 -6.17
CA TRP A 57 -4.81 -3.99 -5.90
C TRP A 57 -4.56 -3.08 -7.09
N LEU A 58 -3.36 -3.14 -7.69
CA LEU A 58 -3.03 -2.36 -8.88
C LEU A 58 -3.94 -2.73 -10.05
N TYR A 59 -4.22 -4.02 -10.27
CA TYR A 59 -5.11 -4.47 -11.33
C TYR A 59 -6.52 -3.85 -11.22
N ILE A 60 -7.10 -3.87 -10.01
CA ILE A 60 -8.44 -3.33 -9.76
C ILE A 60 -8.50 -1.81 -9.94
N HIS A 61 -7.45 -1.09 -9.53
CA HIS A 61 -7.47 0.38 -9.44
C HIS A 61 -6.79 1.06 -10.63
N ARG A 62 -6.21 0.31 -11.59
CA ARG A 62 -5.46 0.85 -12.74
C ARG A 62 -6.24 1.86 -13.59
N ASN A 63 -7.57 1.75 -13.61
CA ASN A 63 -8.46 2.58 -14.43
C ASN A 63 -9.32 3.55 -13.59
N SER A 64 -9.12 3.62 -12.28
CA SER A 64 -9.99 4.38 -11.35
C SER A 64 -9.25 5.49 -10.59
N ILE A 65 -8.00 5.77 -10.96
CA ILE A 65 -7.13 6.78 -10.32
C ILE A 65 -6.57 7.71 -11.39
#